data_AF-A0A1J4K239-F1
#
_entry.id   AF-A0A1J4K239-F1
#
_cell.length_a   1.000
_cell.length_b   1.000
_cell.length_c   1.000
_cell.angle_alpha   90.00
_cell.angle_beta   90.00
_cell.angle_gamma   90.00
#
_symmetry.space_group_name_H-M   'P 1'
#
loop_
_entity.id
_entity.type
_entity.pdbx_description
1 polymer ?
#
loop_
_entity_poly.entity_id
_entity_poly.type
_entity_poly.pdbx_seq_one_letter_code
_entity_poly.pdbx_strand_id
1 'polypeptide(L)'
;MIFPIVFKDDEEKKATNLRVIRRILSDTVLDYDLVIPACSVYQAFKNEWQKLRIYGPLFVLSLSDFPQPLIFILNTTSFDNPENFRLMYDRETSSIRNDGAKVFIKIKENNNNSTKQFCISADSPNDGHMLASCLLKSQGGFSPFYRRAAPADGSFDFTKDPTVRHLFKAFTKR
;
A
#
# COMPACT_ATOMS: atom_id res chain seq x y z
N MET A 1 26.35 10.51 29.70
CA MET A 1 25.79 10.76 28.35
C MET A 1 25.73 9.42 27.64
N ILE A 2 24.52 8.88 27.43
CA ILE A 2 24.32 7.63 26.68
C ILE A 2 23.81 8.07 25.31
N PHE A 3 24.62 7.86 24.27
CA PHE A 3 24.20 8.05 22.89
C PHE A 3 23.21 6.94 22.52
N PRO A 4 22.10 7.22 21.82
CA PRO A 4 21.23 6.16 21.33
C PRO A 4 21.99 5.31 20.31
N ILE A 5 21.99 4.00 20.52
CA ILE A 5 22.43 3.02 19.52
C ILE A 5 21.43 3.09 18.36
N VAL A 6 21.84 3.67 17.24
CA VAL A 6 21.08 3.62 15.99
C VAL A 6 21.36 2.27 15.35
N PHE A 7 20.38 1.37 15.36
CA PHE A 7 20.53 0.04 14.79
C PHE A 7 20.65 0.12 13.26
N LYS A 8 21.79 -0.35 12.71
CA LYS A 8 21.97 -0.63 11.26
C LYS A 8 21.06 -1.75 10.74
N ASP A 9 20.42 -2.51 11.64
CA ASP A 9 19.59 -3.67 11.35
C ASP A 9 18.40 -3.38 10.42
N ASP A 10 17.86 -2.16 10.41
CA ASP A 10 16.63 -1.88 9.67
C ASP A 10 16.85 -1.85 8.15
N GLU A 11 18.03 -1.44 7.68
CA GLU A 11 18.35 -1.43 6.24
C GLU A 11 18.59 -2.83 5.70
N GLU A 12 19.31 -3.68 6.43
CA GLU A 12 19.57 -5.07 6.02
C GLU A 12 18.29 -5.91 6.05
N LYS A 13 17.45 -5.74 7.08
CA LYS A 13 16.13 -6.37 7.15
C LYS A 13 15.25 -5.91 5.99
N LYS A 14 15.24 -4.60 5.71
CA LYS A 14 14.48 -4.04 4.58
C LYS A 14 14.96 -4.56 3.24
N ALA A 15 16.27 -4.60 3.00
CA ALA A 15 16.86 -5.14 1.78
C ALA A 15 16.50 -6.64 1.60
N THR A 16 16.56 -7.41 2.69
CA THR A 16 16.19 -8.84 2.69
C THR A 16 14.71 -9.03 2.37
N ASN A 17 13.82 -8.27 3.01
CA ASN A 17 12.38 -8.31 2.76
C ASN A 17 12.07 -7.96 1.29
N LEU A 18 12.64 -6.88 0.77
CA LEU A 18 12.44 -6.47 -0.63
C LEU A 18 12.94 -7.54 -1.60
N ARG A 19 14.08 -8.18 -1.32
CA ARG A 19 14.60 -9.28 -2.15
C ARG A 19 13.63 -10.45 -2.22
N VAL A 20 13.02 -10.83 -1.09
CA VAL A 20 12.01 -11.90 -1.05
C VAL A 20 10.75 -11.49 -1.83
N ILE A 21 10.25 -10.28 -1.59
CA ILE A 21 9.03 -9.77 -2.23
C ILE A 21 9.20 -9.67 -3.75
N ARG A 22 10.32 -9.12 -4.24
CA ARG A 22 10.62 -9.01 -5.68
C ARG A 22 10.72 -10.36 -6.37
N ARG A 23 11.21 -11.39 -5.67
CA ARG A 23 11.21 -12.77 -6.20
C ARG A 23 9.79 -13.30 -6.46
N ILE A 24 8.78 -12.81 -5.74
CA ILE A 24 7.38 -13.25 -5.84
C ILE A 24 6.55 -12.35 -6.78
N LEU A 25 6.79 -11.04 -6.72
CA LEU A 25 5.98 -10.02 -7.40
C LEU A 25 6.66 -9.41 -8.63
N SER A 26 7.88 -9.84 -8.97
CA SER A 26 8.79 -9.24 -9.96
C SER A 26 9.47 -7.94 -9.51
N ASP A 27 10.40 -7.44 -10.33
CA ASP A 27 11.21 -6.24 -10.07
C ASP A 27 10.44 -4.91 -10.15
N THR A 28 9.13 -4.95 -10.38
CA THR A 28 8.25 -3.77 -10.37
C THR A 28 8.06 -3.19 -8.96
N VAL A 29 8.40 -3.94 -7.90
CA VAL A 29 8.34 -3.46 -6.51
C VAL A 29 9.52 -2.54 -6.22
N LEU A 30 9.25 -1.25 -6.05
CA LEU A 30 10.27 -0.24 -5.74
C LEU A 30 10.66 -0.29 -4.26
N ASP A 31 9.67 -0.19 -3.37
CA ASP A 31 9.87 -0.13 -1.93
C ASP A 31 8.59 -0.56 -1.17
N TYR A 32 8.65 -0.57 0.16
CA TYR A 32 7.47 -0.65 1.02
C TYR A 32 7.44 0.49 2.05
N ASP A 33 6.24 1.01 2.31
CA ASP A 33 5.99 2.13 3.22
C ASP A 33 5.65 1.67 4.65
N LEU A 34 5.13 0.45 4.77
CA LEU A 34 4.67 -0.12 6.03
C LEU A 34 4.82 -1.63 6.02
N VAL A 35 5.20 -2.18 7.18
CA VAL A 35 5.13 -3.62 7.48
C VAL A 35 4.32 -3.81 8.75
N ILE A 36 3.38 -4.75 8.72
CA ILE A 36 2.68 -5.23 9.92
C ILE A 36 2.99 -6.73 10.08
N PRO A 37 3.57 -7.17 11.22
CA PRO A 37 4.12 -8.52 11.34
C PRO A 37 3.13 -9.66 11.16
N ALA A 38 1.88 -9.46 11.57
CA ALA A 38 0.87 -10.49 11.59
C ALA A 38 -0.51 -9.89 11.25
N CYS A 39 -1.10 -10.38 10.17
CA CYS A 39 -2.42 -10.00 9.72
C CYS A 39 -3.19 -11.24 9.26
N SER A 40 -4.48 -11.30 9.59
CA SER A 40 -5.45 -12.21 8.97
C SER A 40 -6.36 -11.45 8.02
N VAL A 41 -6.81 -12.10 6.95
CA VAL A 41 -7.77 -11.51 6.01
C VAL A 41 -9.13 -12.18 6.12
N TYR A 42 -10.17 -11.36 6.10
CA TYR A 42 -11.56 -11.77 5.98
C TYR A 42 -12.16 -11.09 4.74
N GLN A 43 -13.09 -11.77 4.09
CA GLN A 43 -13.84 -11.22 2.97
C GLN A 43 -15.33 -11.41 3.20
N ALA A 44 -16.13 -10.40 2.87
CA ALA A 44 -17.58 -10.51 2.96
C ALA A 44 -18.12 -11.22 1.72
N PHE A 45 -18.89 -12.28 1.93
CA PHE A 45 -19.64 -13.00 0.91
C PHE A 45 -21.09 -13.11 1.37
N LYS A 46 -22.05 -12.64 0.53
CA LYS A 46 -23.49 -12.67 0.85
C LYS A 46 -23.83 -12.11 2.25
N ASN A 47 -23.21 -10.99 2.61
CA ASN A 47 -23.32 -10.30 3.91
C ASN A 47 -22.73 -11.04 5.13
N GLU A 48 -21.99 -12.12 4.93
CA GLU A 48 -21.29 -12.83 6.00
C GLU A 48 -19.78 -12.69 5.84
N TRP A 49 -19.07 -12.49 6.95
CA TRP A 49 -17.62 -12.43 6.97
C TRP A 49 -17.02 -13.83 7.02
N GLN A 50 -16.22 -14.16 6.01
CA GLN A 50 -15.52 -15.44 5.94
C GLN A 50 -14.01 -15.19 6.09
N LYS A 51 -13.37 -15.94 6.98
CA LYS A 51 -11.91 -15.90 7.15
C LYS A 51 -11.26 -16.58 5.95
N LEU A 52 -10.38 -15.87 5.25
CA LEU A 52 -9.56 -16.46 4.20
C LEU A 52 -8.43 -17.28 4.83
N ARG A 53 -7.89 -18.26 4.08
CA ARG A 53 -6.69 -19.00 4.47
C ARG A 53 -5.42 -18.17 4.21
N ILE A 54 -5.42 -16.94 4.72
CA ILE A 54 -4.33 -15.97 4.61
C ILE A 54 -3.98 -15.51 6.02
N TYR A 55 -2.73 -15.75 6.41
CA TYR A 55 -2.14 -15.18 7.62
C TYR A 55 -0.66 -14.93 7.38
N GLY A 56 -0.12 -13.83 7.90
CA GLY A 56 1.31 -13.53 7.80
C GLY A 56 1.60 -12.03 7.81
N PRO A 57 2.86 -11.65 7.52
CA PRO A 57 3.26 -10.26 7.47
C PRO A 57 2.63 -9.55 6.27
N LEU A 58 2.07 -8.37 6.54
CA LEU A 58 1.51 -7.45 5.57
C LEU A 58 2.55 -6.40 5.20
N PHE A 59 2.67 -6.11 3.91
CA PHE A 59 3.47 -5.04 3.34
C PHE A 59 2.56 -4.11 2.54
N VAL A 60 2.77 -2.80 2.68
CA VAL A 60 2.19 -1.80 1.77
C VAL A 60 3.29 -1.40 0.80
N LEU A 61 3.18 -1.85 -0.44
CA LEU A 61 4.22 -1.76 -1.46
C LEU A 61 3.99 -0.58 -2.40
N SER A 62 5.09 0.05 -2.82
CA SER A 62 5.13 1.01 -3.92
C SER A 62 5.64 0.32 -5.20
N LEU A 63 4.93 0.52 -6.31
CA LEU A 63 5.21 -0.11 -7.61
C LEU A 63 5.74 0.91 -8.62
N SER A 64 6.56 0.48 -9.58
CA SER A 64 7.13 1.36 -10.61
C SER A 64 6.09 1.90 -11.59
N ASP A 65 5.13 1.04 -11.94
CA ASP A 65 4.21 1.29 -13.05
C ASP A 65 2.86 1.84 -12.58
N PHE A 66 2.62 1.81 -11.25
CA PHE A 66 1.35 2.19 -10.65
C PHE A 66 1.58 3.21 -9.53
N PRO A 67 0.92 4.37 -9.58
CA PRO A 67 1.07 5.38 -8.53
C PRO A 67 0.39 4.97 -7.22
N GLN A 68 -0.45 3.95 -7.24
CA GLN A 68 -1.17 3.47 -6.07
C GLN A 68 -0.47 2.29 -5.38
N PRO A 69 -0.58 2.19 -4.04
CA PRO A 69 0.06 1.12 -3.32
C PRO A 69 -0.61 -0.24 -3.55
N LEU A 70 0.18 -1.29 -3.40
CA LEU A 70 -0.28 -2.67 -3.34
C LEU A 70 -0.20 -3.17 -1.91
N ILE A 71 -1.32 -3.61 -1.34
CA ILE A 71 -1.31 -4.36 -0.08
C ILE A 71 -0.95 -5.81 -0.43
N PHE A 72 0.12 -6.31 0.17
CA PHE A 72 0.62 -7.65 -0.05
C PHE A 72 0.77 -8.37 1.29
N ILE A 73 0.19 -9.57 1.43
CA ILE A 73 0.45 -10.43 2.59
C ILE A 73 1.17 -11.67 2.11
N LEU A 74 2.37 -11.88 2.67
CA LEU A 74 3.13 -13.09 2.48
C LEU A 74 2.49 -14.18 3.35
N ASN A 75 1.77 -15.11 2.72
CA ASN A 75 0.98 -16.10 3.42
C ASN A 75 1.87 -17.19 4.03
N THR A 76 1.76 -17.40 5.33
CA THR A 76 2.51 -18.41 6.10
C THR A 76 1.68 -19.65 6.43
N THR A 77 0.42 -19.73 5.98
CA THR A 77 -0.48 -20.85 6.32
C THR A 77 -0.32 -22.11 5.47
N SER A 78 0.24 -21.99 4.25
CA SER A 78 0.48 -23.14 3.36
C SER A 78 1.91 -23.09 2.82
N PHE A 79 2.69 -24.13 3.06
CA PHE A 79 4.08 -24.21 2.61
C PHE A 79 4.22 -24.79 1.20
N ASP A 80 3.31 -25.70 0.80
CA ASP A 80 3.41 -26.41 -0.48
C ASP A 80 2.94 -25.57 -1.67
N ASN A 81 1.95 -24.70 -1.46
CA ASN A 81 1.45 -23.75 -2.47
C ASN A 81 0.90 -22.48 -1.80
N PRO A 82 1.77 -21.59 -1.31
CA PRO A 82 1.34 -20.37 -0.63
C PRO A 82 0.60 -19.44 -1.59
N GLU A 83 -0.72 -19.39 -1.47
CA GLU A 83 -1.51 -18.34 -2.10
C GLU A 83 -1.34 -17.06 -1.29
N ASN A 84 -0.51 -16.14 -1.79
CA ASN A 84 -0.31 -14.83 -1.18
C ASN A 84 -1.49 -13.91 -1.46
N PHE A 85 -1.84 -13.05 -0.51
CA PHE A 85 -2.90 -12.07 -0.73
C PHE A 85 -2.34 -10.80 -1.36
N ARG A 86 -3.07 -10.28 -2.36
CA ARG A 86 -2.74 -9.07 -3.10
C ARG A 86 -4.01 -8.25 -3.23
N LEU A 87 -3.95 -6.99 -2.84
CA LEU A 87 -5.03 -6.03 -3.02
C LEU A 87 -4.46 -4.74 -3.54
N MET A 88 -4.66 -4.49 -4.84
CA MET A 88 -4.30 -3.22 -5.44
C MET A 88 -5.29 -2.17 -4.97
N TYR A 89 -4.74 -1.10 -4.42
CA TYR A 89 -5.50 0.04 -4.01
C TYR A 89 -5.70 0.95 -5.21
N ASP A 90 -6.91 1.30 -5.59
CA ASP A 90 -7.13 2.20 -6.73
C ASP A 90 -8.39 3.06 -6.59
N ARG A 91 -8.81 3.69 -7.69
CA ARG A 91 -10.03 4.52 -7.77
C ARG A 91 -11.31 3.75 -7.48
N GLU A 92 -11.27 2.41 -7.54
CA GLU A 92 -12.40 1.56 -7.19
C GLU A 92 -12.54 1.43 -5.66
N THR A 93 -11.51 1.79 -4.89
CA THR A 93 -11.59 1.78 -3.43
C THR A 93 -12.50 2.89 -2.93
N SER A 94 -13.73 2.50 -2.62
CA SER A 94 -14.81 3.40 -2.20
C SER A 94 -14.72 3.86 -0.76
N SER A 95 -14.14 3.07 0.15
CA SER A 95 -14.01 3.44 1.56
C SER A 95 -12.95 2.62 2.29
N ILE A 96 -12.26 3.27 3.22
CA ILE A 96 -11.47 2.61 4.27
C ILE A 96 -12.05 3.02 5.61
N ARG A 97 -12.25 2.05 6.52
CA ARG A 97 -12.64 2.32 7.90
C ARG A 97 -11.73 1.54 8.84
N ASN A 98 -11.27 2.19 9.89
CA ASN A 98 -10.55 1.54 10.98
C ASN A 98 -11.49 1.34 12.18
N ASP A 99 -11.35 0.20 12.84
CA ASP A 99 -12.01 -0.14 14.11
C ASP A 99 -11.04 -0.95 14.98
N GLY A 100 -10.21 -0.23 15.74
CA GLY A 100 -9.12 -0.81 16.51
C GLY A 100 -8.14 -1.57 15.63
N ALA A 101 -7.98 -2.87 15.88
CA ALA A 101 -7.05 -3.73 15.14
C ALA A 101 -7.57 -4.15 13.76
N LYS A 102 -8.79 -3.77 13.39
CA LYS A 102 -9.43 -4.15 12.13
C LYS A 102 -9.47 -2.98 11.16
N VAL A 103 -9.09 -3.23 9.91
CA VAL A 103 -9.19 -2.28 8.80
C VAL A 103 -10.11 -2.86 7.74
N PHE A 104 -11.22 -2.17 7.51
CA PHE A 104 -12.23 -2.53 6.51
C PHE A 104 -11.97 -1.76 5.22
N ILE A 105 -11.93 -2.45 4.10
CA ILE A 105 -11.67 -1.89 2.77
C ILE A 105 -12.81 -2.32 1.85
N LYS A 106 -13.41 -1.37 1.14
CA LYS A 106 -14.50 -1.63 0.19
C LYS A 106 -14.12 -1.19 -1.21
N ILE A 107 -14.16 -2.12 -2.16
CA ILE A 107 -13.80 -1.92 -3.57
C ILE A 107 -15.05 -2.10 -4.44
N LYS A 108 -15.28 -1.19 -5.38
CA LYS A 108 -16.37 -1.24 -6.38
C LYS A 108 -15.90 -1.96 -7.62
N GLU A 109 -16.56 -3.03 -8.03
CA GLU A 109 -16.21 -3.68 -9.30
C GLU A 109 -16.85 -2.92 -10.48
N ASN A 110 -16.02 -2.49 -11.43
CA ASN A 110 -16.45 -1.67 -12.58
C ASN A 110 -17.56 -2.28 -13.45
N ASN A 111 -17.77 -3.60 -13.41
CA ASN A 111 -18.65 -4.27 -14.38
C ASN A 111 -20.04 -4.64 -13.87
N ASN A 112 -20.29 -4.72 -12.55
CA ASN A 112 -21.52 -5.32 -12.02
C ASN A 112 -22.23 -4.51 -10.91
N ASN A 113 -21.79 -3.29 -10.59
CA ASN A 113 -22.21 -2.55 -9.39
C ASN A 113 -22.05 -3.35 -8.08
N SER A 114 -21.31 -4.46 -8.11
CA SER A 114 -20.96 -5.26 -6.95
C SER A 114 -19.84 -4.58 -6.18
N THR A 115 -19.83 -4.81 -4.87
CA THR A 115 -18.75 -4.33 -4.00
C THR A 115 -18.10 -5.48 -3.29
N LYS A 116 -16.78 -5.60 -3.43
CA LYS A 116 -15.98 -6.49 -2.59
C LYS A 116 -15.63 -5.77 -1.29
N GLN A 117 -15.78 -6.47 -0.17
CA GLN A 117 -15.42 -5.95 1.15
C GLN A 117 -14.41 -6.88 1.79
N PHE A 118 -13.30 -6.30 2.24
CA PHE A 118 -12.23 -6.97 2.94
C PHE A 118 -12.11 -6.41 4.35
N CYS A 119 -11.70 -7.25 5.29
CA CYS A 119 -11.29 -6.86 6.62
C CYS A 119 -9.92 -7.46 6.89
N ILE A 120 -8.94 -6.60 7.16
CA ILE A 120 -7.61 -6.98 7.57
C ILE A 120 -7.56 -6.82 9.09
N SER A 121 -7.35 -7.92 9.80
CA SER A 121 -7.20 -7.93 11.25
C SER A 121 -5.72 -8.04 11.59
N ALA A 122 -5.17 -6.98 12.18
CA ALA A 122 -3.85 -7.00 12.81
C ALA A 122 -3.95 -7.51 14.25
N ASP A 123 -2.80 -7.73 14.89
CA ASP A 123 -2.73 -8.19 16.28
C ASP A 123 -3.00 -7.07 17.30
N SER A 124 -2.69 -5.80 16.94
CA SER A 124 -2.87 -4.65 17.82
C SER A 124 -3.72 -3.53 17.20
N PRO A 125 -4.44 -2.74 18.03
CA PRO A 125 -5.10 -1.52 17.56
C PRO A 125 -4.16 -0.49 16.94
N ASN A 126 -2.92 -0.43 17.43
CA ASN A 126 -1.89 0.46 16.90
C ASN A 126 -1.56 0.10 15.45
N ASP A 127 -1.36 -1.19 15.16
CA ASP A 127 -1.06 -1.66 13.81
C ASP A 127 -2.23 -1.41 12.86
N GLY A 128 -3.46 -1.67 13.32
CA GLY A 128 -4.67 -1.34 12.56
C GLY A 128 -4.75 0.16 12.22
N HIS A 129 -4.44 1.03 13.19
CA HIS A 129 -4.40 2.48 12.98
C HIS A 129 -3.28 2.90 12.01
N MET A 130 -2.08 2.31 12.13
CA MET A 130 -0.95 2.57 11.21
C MET A 130 -1.30 2.18 9.79
N LEU A 131 -1.92 1.02 9.58
CA LEU A 131 -2.38 0.56 8.26
C LEU A 131 -3.39 1.54 7.66
N ALA A 132 -4.46 1.86 8.39
CA ALA A 132 -5.49 2.76 7.89
C ALA A 132 -4.91 4.14 7.55
N SER A 133 -4.02 4.67 8.39
CA SER A 133 -3.34 5.95 8.16
C SER A 133 -2.45 5.91 6.92
N CYS A 134 -1.70 4.82 6.72
CA CYS A 134 -0.86 4.63 5.54
C CYS A 134 -1.71 4.62 4.25
N LEU A 135 -2.81 3.86 4.25
CA LEU A 135 -3.70 3.76 3.10
C LEU A 135 -4.42 5.09 2.82
N LEU A 136 -4.97 5.77 3.84
CA LEU A 136 -5.64 7.05 3.65
C LEU A 136 -4.71 8.15 3.12
N LYS A 137 -3.44 8.18 3.53
CA LYS A 137 -2.42 9.09 2.97
C LYS A 137 -2.24 8.87 1.47
N SER A 138 -2.22 7.60 1.04
CA SER A 138 -2.08 7.26 -0.38
C SER A 138 -3.31 7.65 -1.23
N GLN A 139 -4.51 7.71 -0.64
CA GLN A 139 -5.73 8.20 -1.31
C GLN A 139 -5.70 9.70 -1.61
N GLY A 140 -4.94 10.48 -0.84
CA GLY A 140 -4.81 11.93 -0.97
C GLY A 140 -3.90 12.42 -2.11
N GLY A 141 -3.38 11.52 -2.96
CA GLY A 141 -2.57 11.88 -4.13
C GLY A 141 -1.12 12.26 -3.85
N PHE A 142 -0.64 12.10 -2.62
CA PHE A 142 0.77 12.28 -2.27
C PHE A 142 1.45 10.93 -2.03
N SER A 143 1.85 10.27 -3.11
CA SER A 143 2.93 9.29 -2.99
C SER A 143 4.26 10.05 -2.94
N PRO A 144 5.06 9.93 -1.85
CA PRO A 144 6.33 10.64 -1.71
C PRO A 144 7.36 10.26 -2.80
N PHE A 145 7.12 9.16 -3.53
CA PHE A 145 7.99 8.67 -4.60
C PHE A 145 7.91 9.47 -5.91
N TYR A 146 6.98 10.42 -6.03
CA TYR A 146 7.04 11.43 -7.11
C TYR A 146 8.04 12.56 -6.85
N ARG A 147 8.77 12.54 -5.72
CA ARG A 147 10.06 13.25 -5.65
C ARG A 147 11.10 12.44 -6.42
N ARG A 148 11.11 12.57 -7.74
CA ARG A 148 12.35 12.47 -8.52
C ARG A 148 13.41 13.29 -7.77
N ALA A 149 14.58 12.70 -7.55
CA ALA A 149 15.74 13.38 -6.98
C ALA A 149 15.82 14.78 -7.59
N ALA A 150 15.58 15.80 -6.76
CA ALA A 150 15.81 17.17 -7.18
C ALA A 150 17.31 17.24 -7.51
N PRO A 151 17.70 17.76 -8.69
CA PRO A 151 19.10 18.09 -8.90
C PRO A 151 19.49 19.12 -7.83
N ALA A 152 20.71 19.00 -7.32
CA ALA A 152 21.20 19.74 -6.15
C ALA A 152 21.34 21.28 -6.36
N ASP A 153 20.82 21.80 -7.47
CA ASP A 153 20.97 23.17 -7.94
C ASP A 153 19.61 23.84 -8.23
N GLY A 154 18.58 23.53 -7.44
CA GLY A 154 17.50 24.49 -7.10
C GLY A 154 16.77 25.22 -8.23
N SER A 155 16.80 24.75 -9.48
CA SER A 155 16.13 25.41 -10.61
C SER A 155 15.37 24.40 -11.46
N PHE A 156 14.09 24.20 -11.11
CA PHE A 156 13.15 23.48 -11.98
C PHE A 156 12.12 24.48 -12.51
N ASP A 157 12.29 24.87 -13.77
CA ASP A 157 11.37 25.74 -14.51
C ASP A 157 10.21 24.91 -15.08
N PHE A 158 9.08 24.91 -14.36
CA PHE A 158 7.86 24.17 -14.70
C PHE A 158 7.20 24.60 -16.04
N THR A 159 7.69 25.66 -16.69
CA THR A 159 7.07 26.20 -17.91
C THR A 159 7.42 25.45 -19.19
N LYS A 160 8.34 24.47 -19.11
CA LYS A 160 8.88 23.72 -20.26
C LYS A 160 8.33 22.30 -20.43
N ASP A 161 7.53 21.80 -19.50
CA ASP A 161 6.90 20.48 -19.61
C ASP A 161 5.61 20.57 -20.47
N PRO A 162 5.55 19.93 -21.65
CA PRO A 162 4.37 19.96 -22.52
C PRO A 162 3.13 19.30 -21.87
N THR A 163 3.32 18.41 -20.91
CA THR A 163 2.25 17.70 -20.19
C THR A 163 1.55 18.62 -19.17
N VAL A 164 2.29 19.55 -18.57
CA VAL A 164 1.78 20.51 -17.56
C VAL A 164 0.98 21.64 -18.22
N ARG A 165 1.34 22.03 -19.46
CA ARG A 165 0.62 23.09 -20.19
C ARG A 165 -0.83 22.75 -20.52
N HIS A 166 -1.19 21.46 -20.65
CA HIS A 166 -2.58 21.07 -20.88
C HIS A 166 -3.44 21.08 -19.62
N LEU A 167 -2.87 20.87 -18.44
CA LEU A 167 -3.61 20.89 -17.18
C LEU A 167 -3.98 22.31 -16.74
N PHE A 168 -3.15 23.32 -17.01
CA PHE A 168 -3.43 24.70 -16.59
C PHE A 168 -4.42 25.47 -17.49
N LYS A 169 -4.55 25.11 -18.77
CA LYS A 169 -5.57 25.72 -19.66
C LYS A 169 -6.99 25.24 -19.35
N ALA A 170 -7.16 24.12 -18.66
CA ALA A 170 -8.48 23.59 -18.29
C ALA A 170 -9.11 24.28 -17.06
N PHE A 171 -8.32 25.02 -16.26
CA PHE A 171 -8.77 25.60 -14.98
C PHE A 171 -8.97 27.13 -14.98
N THR A 172 -8.76 27.81 -16.12
CA THR A 172 -8.93 29.28 -16.23
C THR A 172 -10.07 29.72 -17.17
N LYS A 173 -11.00 28.81 -17.50
CA LYS A 173 -12.29 29.19 -18.08
C LYS A 173 -13.42 28.83 -17.14
N ARG A 174 -13.68 29.72 -16.19
CA ARG A 174 -15.01 30.07 -15.67
C ARG A 174 -14.94 31.47 -15.09
#